data_AF-A0A8T6VEH7-F1
#
_entry.id   AF-A0A8T6VEH7-F1
#
_cell.length_a   1.000
_cell.length_b   1.000
_cell.length_c   1.000
_cell.angle_alpha   90.00
_cell.angle_beta   90.00
_cell.angle_gamma   90.00
#
_symmetry.space_group_name_H-M   'P 1'
#
loop_
_entity.id
_entity.type
_entity.pdbx_description
1 polymer ?
#
loop_
_entity_poly.entity_id
_entity_poly.type
_entity_poly.pdbx_seq_one_letter_code
_entity_poly.pdbx_strand_id
1 'polypeptide(L)' 'ARTGVVDSATSQFFINHKDNDFLNHGSRDYGYAVFGKVTEGMEVVDAIAEVKTGYQDVPTENIVIESITVVSK' A
#
# COMPACT_ATOMS: atom_id res chain seq x y z
N ALA A 1 3.69 5.40 2.20
CA ALA A 1 3.28 6.55 1.36
C ALA A 1 3.94 7.82 1.90
N ARG A 2 4.20 8.80 1.04
CA ARG A 2 4.87 10.06 1.38
C ARG A 2 4.17 11.25 0.71
N THR A 3 4.54 12.46 1.12
CA THR A 3 4.16 13.70 0.44
C THR A 3 5.11 13.97 -0.74
N GLY A 4 5.09 15.19 -1.30
CA GLY A 4 6.09 15.62 -2.27
C GLY A 4 7.54 15.66 -1.74
N VAL A 5 7.73 15.68 -0.41
CA VAL A 5 9.05 15.61 0.22
C VAL A 5 9.48 14.14 0.38
N VAL A 6 10.73 13.82 0.03
CA VAL A 6 11.27 12.45 0.03
C VAL A 6 11.23 11.84 1.44
N ASP A 7 11.80 12.54 2.41
CA ASP A 7 11.91 12.08 3.82
C ASP A 7 10.69 12.46 4.64
N SER A 8 9.49 12.15 4.14
CA SER A 8 8.23 12.55 4.78
C SER A 8 7.29 11.38 5.10
N ALA A 9 7.72 10.14 4.88
CA ALA A 9 6.91 8.97 5.20
C ALA A 9 6.72 8.85 6.72
N THR A 10 5.48 8.57 7.15
CA THR A 10 5.15 8.37 8.56
C THR A 10 4.48 7.01 8.76
N SER A 11 3.17 6.94 9.03
CA SER A 11 2.46 5.69 9.31
C SER A 11 1.74 5.09 8.10
N GLN A 12 1.51 5.86 7.04
CA GLN A 12 0.80 5.37 5.87
C GLN A 12 1.66 4.39 5.06
N PHE A 13 1.08 3.25 4.69
CA PHE A 13 1.66 2.28 3.76
C PHE A 13 0.68 1.96 2.62
N PHE A 14 1.17 1.28 1.58
CA PHE A 14 0.34 0.73 0.52
C PHE A 14 0.88 -0.66 0.14
N ILE A 15 0.03 -1.48 -0.47
CA ILE A 15 0.40 -2.79 -0.99
C ILE A 15 0.29 -2.73 -2.52
N ASN A 16 1.35 -3.16 -3.21
CA ASN A 16 1.29 -3.36 -4.65
C ASN A 16 0.54 -4.67 -4.92
N HIS A 17 -0.65 -4.58 -5.51
CA HIS A 17 -1.41 -5.76 -5.98
C HIS A 17 -1.06 -6.17 -7.42
N LYS A 18 -0.17 -5.39 -8.07
CA LYS A 18 0.43 -5.62 -9.40
C LYS A 18 1.83 -5.05 -9.42
N ASP A 19 2.62 -5.40 -10.44
CA ASP A 19 3.94 -4.84 -10.64
C ASP A 19 3.87 -3.35 -11.05
N ASN A 20 4.46 -2.49 -10.21
CA ASN A 20 4.43 -1.04 -10.37
C ASN A 20 5.85 -0.48 -10.50
N ASP A 21 6.55 -0.87 -11.57
CA ASP A 21 7.97 -0.50 -11.76
C ASP A 21 8.25 1.00 -11.80
N PHE A 22 7.24 1.81 -12.14
CA PHE A 22 7.33 3.26 -12.13
C PHE A 22 7.47 3.87 -10.73
N LEU A 23 7.20 3.11 -9.67
CA LEU A 23 7.38 3.53 -8.26
C LEU A 23 8.79 3.22 -7.74
N ASN A 24 9.60 2.47 -8.49
CA ASN A 24 10.96 2.13 -8.11
C ASN A 24 11.85 3.38 -8.12
N HIS A 25 12.84 3.41 -7.21
CA HIS A 25 13.87 4.45 -7.20
C HIS A 25 14.60 4.50 -8.55
N GLY A 26 14.76 5.70 -9.12
CA GLY A 26 15.43 5.88 -10.39
C GLY A 26 15.96 7.29 -10.58
N SER A 27 16.45 7.59 -11.78
CA SER A 27 17.02 8.89 -12.09
C SER A 27 15.99 10.04 -12.12
N ARG A 28 14.70 9.72 -12.24
CA ARG A 28 13.61 10.71 -12.34
C ARG A 28 12.94 11.04 -11.01
N ASP A 29 12.92 10.09 -10.07
CA ASP A 29 12.31 10.25 -8.75
C ASP A 29 12.96 9.28 -7.75
N TYR A 30 12.92 9.65 -6.47
CA TYR A 30 13.45 8.81 -5.38
C TYR A 30 12.61 7.53 -5.18
N GLY A 31 11.40 7.48 -5.73
CA GLY A 31 10.51 6.34 -5.66
C GLY A 31 9.91 6.15 -4.26
N TYR A 32 9.51 4.91 -3.98
CA TYR A 32 8.90 4.48 -2.73
C TYR A 32 9.66 3.28 -2.15
N ALA A 33 10.10 3.40 -0.91
CA ALA A 33 10.85 2.35 -0.24
C ALA A 33 9.98 1.12 0.06
N VAL A 34 10.33 -0.02 -0.52
CA VAL A 34 9.76 -1.34 -0.18
C VAL A 34 10.42 -1.85 1.10
N PHE A 35 9.62 -2.28 2.08
CA PHE A 35 10.09 -2.77 3.37
C PHE A 35 9.57 -4.16 3.76
N GLY A 36 8.76 -4.78 2.90
CA GLY A 36 8.18 -6.09 3.16
C GLY A 36 7.39 -6.61 1.96
N LYS A 37 6.82 -7.81 2.12
CA LYS A 37 5.93 -8.43 1.15
C LYS A 37 4.81 -9.18 1.88
N VAL A 38 3.66 -9.28 1.23
CA VAL A 38 2.60 -10.18 1.65
C VAL A 38 3.07 -11.62 1.40
N THR A 39 2.98 -12.46 2.42
CA THR A 39 3.38 -13.89 2.33
C THR A 39 2.18 -14.81 2.21
N GLU A 40 1.02 -14.39 2.74
CA GLU A 40 -0.27 -15.07 2.69
C GLU A 40 -1.38 -14.01 2.57
N GLY A 41 -2.50 -14.32 1.92
CA GLY A 41 -3.65 -13.43 1.82
C GLY A 41 -3.61 -12.41 0.68
N MET A 42 -2.86 -12.65 -0.41
CA MET A 42 -2.88 -11.75 -1.57
C MET A 42 -4.25 -11.69 -2.25
N GLU A 43 -5.04 -12.77 -2.19
CA GLU A 43 -6.42 -12.79 -2.67
C GLU A 43 -7.32 -11.81 -1.92
N VAL A 44 -7.04 -11.54 -0.64
CA VAL A 44 -7.75 -10.52 0.14
C VAL A 44 -7.34 -9.12 -0.33
N VAL A 45 -6.06 -8.91 -0.61
CA VAL A 45 -5.55 -7.64 -1.19
C VAL A 45 -6.19 -7.38 -2.55
N ASP A 46 -6.28 -8.39 -3.41
CA ASP A 46 -6.90 -8.28 -4.73
C ASP A 46 -8.39 -7.95 -4.61
N ALA A 47 -9.13 -8.63 -3.71
CA ALA A 47 -10.53 -8.33 -3.45
C ALA A 47 -10.75 -6.90 -2.94
N ILE A 48 -9.87 -6.41 -2.06
CA ILE A 48 -9.90 -5.01 -1.57
C ILE A 48 -9.68 -4.04 -2.73
N ALA A 49 -8.79 -4.34 -3.67
CA ALA A 49 -8.51 -3.46 -4.80
C ALA A 49 -9.67 -3.36 -5.81
N GLU A 50 -10.62 -4.30 -5.78
CA GLU A 50 -11.78 -4.33 -6.68
C GLU A 50 -13.07 -3.77 -6.06
N VAL A 51 -13.05 -3.33 -4.79
CA VAL A 51 -14.26 -2.78 -4.16
C VAL A 51 -14.75 -1.52 -4.86
N LYS A 52 -16.04 -1.23 -4.71
CA LYS A 52 -16.62 0.01 -5.22
C LYS A 52 -16.02 1.22 -4.49
N THR A 53 -15.56 2.19 -5.27
CA THR A 53 -15.02 3.47 -4.76
C THR A 53 -15.92 4.66 -5.13
N GLY A 54 -15.76 5.74 -4.38
CA GLY A 54 -16.40 7.03 -4.58
C GLY A 54 -15.40 8.11 -4.96
N TYR A 55 -15.52 9.29 -4.34
CA TYR A 55 -14.63 10.41 -4.60
C TYR A 55 -13.17 10.07 -4.24
N GLN A 56 -12.23 10.31 -5.17
CA GLN A 56 -10.79 10.09 -4.99
C GLN A 56 -10.43 8.67 -4.53
N ASP A 57 -11.06 7.67 -5.13
CA ASP A 57 -10.78 6.24 -4.90
C ASP A 57 -11.03 5.77 -3.46
N VAL A 58 -11.77 6.55 -2.66
CA VAL A 58 -12.19 6.13 -1.31
C VAL A 58 -13.26 5.04 -1.43
N PRO A 59 -13.08 3.85 -0.81
CA PRO A 59 -14.11 2.81 -0.77
C PRO A 59 -15.48 3.34 -0.31
N THR A 60 -16.57 2.88 -0.93
CA THR A 60 -17.92 3.28 -0.51
C THR A 60 -18.34 2.63 0.82
N GLU A 61 -17.68 1.54 1.19
CA GLU A 61 -17.80 0.88 2.48
C GLU A 61 -16.42 0.84 3.15
N ASN A 62 -16.36 1.07 4.45
CA ASN A 62 -15.09 1.16 5.17
C ASN A 62 -14.36 -0.18 5.19
N ILE A 63 -13.09 -0.17 4.80
CA ILE A 63 -12.17 -1.32 4.95
C ILE A 63 -11.27 -1.02 6.14
N VAL A 64 -11.47 -1.76 7.23
CA VAL A 64 -10.86 -1.48 8.54
C VAL A 64 -9.84 -2.56 8.88
N ILE A 65 -8.62 -2.13 9.24
CA ILE A 65 -7.66 -3.00 9.91
C ILE A 65 -8.09 -3.10 11.38
N GLU A 66 -8.78 -4.18 11.73
CA GLU A 66 -9.34 -4.36 13.08
C GLU A 66 -8.25 -4.54 14.15
N SER A 67 -7.17 -5.27 13.80
CA SER A 67 -6.03 -5.46 14.69
C SER A 67 -4.76 -5.77 13.90
N ILE A 68 -3.60 -5.51 14.51
CA ILE A 68 -2.29 -5.91 14.01
C ILE A 68 -1.57 -6.62 15.14
N THR A 69 -1.07 -7.83 14.89
CA THR A 69 -0.26 -8.59 15.83
C THR A 69 1.08 -8.91 15.20
N VAL A 70 2.16 -8.59 15.90
CA VAL A 70 3.51 -9.03 15.52
C VAL A 70 3.65 -10.49 15.95
N VAL A 71 3.63 -11.41 14.99
CA VAL A 71 3.87 -12.83 15.26
C VAL A 71 5.36 -13.06 15.45
N SER A 72 5.72 -13.75 16.53
CA SER A 72 7.10 -14.23 16.71
C SER A 72 7.37 -15.33 15.69
N LYS A 73 8.62 -15.39 15.22
CA LYS A 73 9.08 -16.40 14.28
C LYS A 73 9.59 -17.63 15.02
#